data_AF-A0A370FZA3-F1
#
_entry.id   AF-A0A370FZA3-F1
#
_cell.length_a   1.000
_cell.length_b   1.000
_cell.length_c   1.000
_cell.angle_alpha   90.00
_cell.angle_beta   90.00
_cell.angle_gamma   90.00
#
_symmetry.space_group_name_H-M   'P 1'
#
loop_
_entity.id
_entity.type
_entity.pdbx_description
1 polymer ?
#
loop_
_entity_poly.entity_id
_entity_poly.type
_entity_poly.pdbx_seq_one_letter_code
_entity_poly.pdbx_strand_id
1 'polypeptide(L)'
;MLTVSVGSAGAEATFQQDTSAHAVSFDGWELHIDQTGQSLNSVAPLSGNQFTRDIFASGRALATVSGNGGSPYTGGVLEVGYQIGYQADVSNGAVITGNAGLTPGVVYIPEQAETVHLTADPNIPPVVDLFNGQALELGIETPVEGNLSTQVAPGTIATVPVQKKECRSTQCAITLRDVHLEVNHALGSVSVRSYAIFTASTDVADDVVVSYGPPVIV
;
A
#
# COMPACT_ATOMS: atom_id res chain seq x y z
N MET A 1 -1.73 -40.46 17.57
CA MET A 1 -2.80 -39.66 16.97
C MET A 1 -2.20 -38.30 16.65
N LEU A 2 -1.91 -38.04 15.38
CA LEU A 2 -1.20 -36.83 14.93
C LEU A 2 -2.25 -35.71 14.81
N THR A 3 -2.23 -34.73 15.71
CA THR A 3 -3.09 -33.54 15.62
C THR A 3 -2.49 -32.58 14.61
N VAL A 4 -3.10 -32.48 13.43
CA VAL A 4 -2.80 -31.45 12.44
C VAL A 4 -3.52 -30.18 12.87
N SER A 5 -2.78 -29.20 13.38
CA SER A 5 -3.29 -27.85 13.58
C SER A 5 -3.38 -27.16 12.23
N VAL A 6 -4.60 -27.00 11.72
CA VAL A 6 -4.88 -26.17 10.55
C VAL A 6 -4.74 -24.71 11.00
N GLY A 7 -3.59 -24.10 10.71
CA GLY A 7 -3.43 -22.65 10.85
C GLY A 7 -4.30 -21.98 9.79
N SER A 8 -5.44 -21.43 10.19
CA SER A 8 -6.18 -20.50 9.35
C SER A 8 -5.32 -19.23 9.23
N ALA A 9 -4.65 -19.05 8.10
CA ALA A 9 -4.07 -17.78 7.70
C ALA A 9 -5.22 -16.82 7.37
N GLY A 10 -5.96 -16.39 8.40
CA GLY A 10 -6.85 -15.26 8.31
C GLY A 10 -5.99 -14.03 8.39
N ALA A 11 -5.88 -13.29 7.29
CA ALA A 11 -5.39 -11.93 7.33
C ALA A 11 -6.19 -11.16 8.38
N GLU A 12 -5.51 -10.70 9.43
CA GLU A 12 -6.16 -9.97 10.51
C GLU A 12 -6.36 -8.52 10.03
N ALA A 13 -7.63 -8.08 9.99
CA ALA A 13 -7.94 -6.71 9.65
C ALA A 13 -7.30 -5.78 10.69
N THR A 14 -6.44 -4.87 10.24
CA THR A 14 -5.86 -3.86 11.09
C THR A 14 -6.79 -2.66 11.14
N PHE A 15 -7.24 -2.31 12.33
CA PHE A 15 -8.12 -1.17 12.54
C PHE A 15 -7.31 0.12 12.69
N GLN A 16 -7.76 1.18 12.03
CA GLN A 16 -7.22 2.52 12.25
C GLN A 16 -8.09 3.22 13.28
N GLN A 17 -7.47 4.12 14.06
CA GLN A 17 -8.19 4.95 15.01
C GLN A 17 -9.07 5.95 14.24
N ASP A 18 -10.30 6.12 14.71
CA ASP A 18 -11.21 7.15 14.21
C ASP A 18 -10.57 8.55 14.36
N THR A 19 -10.72 9.37 13.33
CA THR A 19 -10.15 10.73 13.31
C THR A 19 -11.21 11.74 12.92
N SER A 20 -11.04 12.98 13.38
CA SER A 20 -11.94 14.07 13.06
C SER A 20 -11.16 15.36 12.82
N ALA A 21 -11.71 16.22 11.97
CA ALA A 21 -11.20 17.55 11.71
C ALA A 21 -12.32 18.58 11.82
N HIS A 22 -11.96 19.78 12.26
CA HIS A 22 -12.86 20.91 12.43
C HIS A 22 -12.20 22.16 11.84
N ALA A 23 -12.99 22.98 11.16
CA ALA A 23 -12.58 24.29 10.68
C ALA A 23 -13.79 25.24 10.65
N VAL A 24 -13.52 26.53 10.77
CA VAL A 24 -14.52 27.59 10.53
C VAL A 24 -14.27 28.13 9.13
N SER A 25 -15.30 28.15 8.29
CA SER A 25 -15.24 28.72 6.94
C SER A 25 -15.02 30.24 6.97
N PHE A 26 -14.64 30.82 5.84
CA PHE A 26 -14.44 32.27 5.73
C PHE A 26 -15.68 33.09 6.17
N ASP A 27 -16.88 32.60 5.86
CA ASP A 27 -18.15 33.22 6.18
C ASP A 27 -18.77 32.74 7.51
N GLY A 28 -18.09 31.89 8.28
CA GLY A 28 -18.46 31.54 9.65
C GLY A 28 -19.29 30.26 9.82
N TRP A 29 -19.31 29.35 8.84
CA TRP A 29 -19.84 28.00 9.00
C TRP A 29 -18.87 27.11 9.77
N GLU A 30 -19.41 26.24 10.61
CA GLU A 30 -18.67 25.19 11.30
C GLU A 30 -18.62 23.95 10.41
N LEU A 31 -17.43 23.60 9.95
CA LEU A 31 -17.17 22.45 9.08
C LEU A 31 -16.57 21.32 9.92
N HIS A 32 -17.22 20.18 9.92
CA HIS A 32 -16.77 18.97 10.62
C HIS A 32 -16.60 17.82 9.63
N ILE A 33 -15.50 17.08 9.77
CA ILE A 33 -15.29 15.79 9.11
C ILE A 33 -15.00 14.76 10.18
N ASP A 34 -15.69 13.63 10.13
CA ASP A 34 -15.45 12.46 10.96
C ASP A 34 -15.12 11.24 10.08
N GLN A 35 -14.01 10.59 10.35
CA GLN A 35 -13.62 9.32 9.77
C GLN A 35 -13.77 8.21 10.81
N THR A 36 -14.61 7.21 10.51
CA THR A 36 -14.97 6.17 11.47
C THR A 36 -14.92 4.76 10.89
N GLY A 37 -14.66 3.78 11.75
CA GLY A 37 -14.77 2.36 11.41
C GLY A 37 -13.78 1.94 10.33
N GLN A 38 -12.57 2.50 10.38
CA GLN A 38 -11.53 2.30 9.39
C GLN A 38 -10.83 0.97 9.61
N SER A 39 -10.73 0.15 8.57
CA SER A 39 -10.00 -1.12 8.60
C SER A 39 -9.27 -1.38 7.30
N LEU A 40 -8.05 -1.89 7.43
CA LEU A 40 -7.19 -2.33 6.34
C LEU A 40 -6.92 -3.81 6.50
N ASN A 41 -7.33 -4.60 5.53
CA ASN A 41 -7.10 -6.03 5.50
C ASN A 41 -6.09 -6.36 4.39
N SER A 42 -4.84 -6.66 4.78
CA SER A 42 -3.82 -7.06 3.81
C SER A 42 -3.85 -8.56 3.57
N VAL A 43 -3.97 -8.96 2.31
CA VAL A 43 -4.03 -10.36 1.91
C VAL A 43 -2.84 -10.73 1.03
N ALA A 44 -2.62 -12.03 0.89
CA ALA A 44 -1.68 -12.54 -0.10
C ALA A 44 -2.07 -12.03 -1.50
N PRO A 45 -1.10 -11.50 -2.28
CA PRO A 45 -1.41 -10.90 -3.56
C PRO A 45 -1.91 -11.93 -4.55
N LEU A 46 -2.95 -11.59 -5.32
CA LEU A 46 -3.53 -12.47 -6.33
C LEU A 46 -2.52 -12.83 -7.43
N SER A 47 -1.54 -11.94 -7.66
CA SER A 47 -0.44 -12.16 -8.61
C SER A 47 0.62 -13.16 -8.15
N GLY A 48 0.62 -13.56 -6.87
CA GLY A 48 1.68 -14.40 -6.27
C GLY A 48 3.03 -13.69 -6.10
N ASN A 49 3.13 -12.41 -6.48
CA ASN A 49 4.39 -11.66 -6.45
C ASN A 49 4.72 -11.16 -5.04
N GLN A 50 5.90 -11.53 -4.52
CA GLN A 50 6.38 -11.09 -3.20
C GLN A 50 6.56 -9.56 -3.04
N PHE A 51 6.64 -8.81 -4.14
CA PHE A 51 6.75 -7.35 -4.17
C PHE A 51 5.40 -6.64 -4.41
N THR A 52 4.30 -7.41 -4.45
CA THR A 52 2.94 -6.89 -4.51
C THR A 52 2.30 -6.98 -3.13
N ARG A 53 1.44 -6.02 -2.80
CA ARG A 53 0.54 -6.07 -1.65
C ARG A 53 -0.88 -5.84 -2.13
N ASP A 54 -1.77 -6.76 -1.75
CA ASP A 54 -3.21 -6.59 -1.92
C ASP A 54 -3.84 -6.19 -0.58
N ILE A 55 -4.67 -5.15 -0.61
CA ILE A 55 -5.25 -4.55 0.58
C ILE A 55 -6.74 -4.28 0.31
N PHE A 56 -7.60 -4.73 1.21
CA PHE A 56 -9.02 -4.37 1.24
C PHE A 56 -9.25 -3.32 2.31
N ALA A 57 -9.75 -2.16 1.89
CA ALA A 57 -9.93 -1.01 2.76
C ALA A 57 -11.43 -0.70 2.95
N SER A 58 -11.82 -0.55 4.21
CA SER A 58 -13.18 -0.20 4.62
C SER A 58 -13.14 1.00 5.55
N GLY A 59 -14.21 1.79 5.56
CA GLY A 59 -14.33 2.94 6.44
C GLY A 59 -15.47 3.86 6.04
N ARG A 60 -15.80 4.81 6.91
CA ARG A 60 -16.80 5.84 6.64
C ARG A 60 -16.20 7.21 6.86
N ALA A 61 -16.53 8.14 5.97
CA ALA A 61 -16.36 9.57 6.21
C ALA A 61 -17.73 10.24 6.26
N LEU A 62 -17.93 11.11 7.24
CA LEU A 62 -19.10 11.95 7.41
C LEU A 62 -18.62 13.40 7.42
N ALA A 63 -19.15 14.22 6.52
CA ALA A 63 -18.98 15.66 6.57
C ALA A 63 -20.29 16.30 7.04
N THR A 64 -20.18 17.24 7.98
CA THR A 64 -21.31 18.00 8.52
C THR A 64 -20.96 19.49 8.52
N VAL A 65 -21.91 20.30 8.06
CA VAL A 65 -21.87 21.77 8.06
C VAL A 65 -22.93 22.25 9.05
N SER A 66 -22.55 23.13 9.96
CA SER A 66 -23.46 23.69 10.94
C SER A 66 -23.14 25.15 11.24
N GLY A 67 -23.97 25.82 12.05
CA GLY A 67 -23.84 27.24 12.34
C GLY A 67 -24.74 28.10 11.46
N ASN A 68 -24.43 29.40 11.43
CA ASN A 68 -25.20 30.41 10.70
C ASN A 68 -24.21 31.36 10.03
N GLY A 69 -23.62 30.92 8.92
CA GLY A 69 -22.65 31.69 8.17
C GLY A 69 -23.28 32.92 7.51
N GLY A 70 -22.45 33.90 7.16
CA GLY A 70 -22.86 35.16 6.55
C GLY A 70 -23.36 35.01 5.12
N SER A 71 -23.07 33.90 4.43
CA SER A 71 -23.60 33.56 3.12
C SER A 71 -24.21 32.16 3.13
N PRO A 72 -25.26 31.90 2.32
CA PRO A 72 -25.91 30.61 2.33
C PRO A 72 -24.96 29.53 1.79
N TYR A 73 -24.94 28.39 2.46
CA TYR A 73 -24.26 27.18 1.99
C TYR A 73 -24.93 26.69 0.69
N THR A 74 -24.16 26.58 -0.38
CA THR A 74 -24.65 26.21 -1.71
C THR A 74 -24.41 24.73 -2.05
N GLY A 75 -23.44 24.11 -1.39
CA GLY A 75 -23.11 22.70 -1.55
C GLY A 75 -21.67 22.41 -1.13
N GLY A 76 -21.20 21.22 -1.45
CA GLY A 76 -19.82 20.84 -1.17
C GLY A 76 -19.44 19.53 -1.84
N VAL A 77 -18.18 19.16 -1.73
CA VAL A 77 -17.64 17.90 -2.25
C VAL A 77 -16.91 17.17 -1.14
N LEU A 78 -17.35 15.96 -0.83
CA LEU A 78 -16.63 15.04 0.05
C LEU A 78 -15.83 14.07 -0.83
N GLU A 79 -14.51 14.06 -0.65
CA GLU A 79 -13.59 13.12 -1.26
C GLU A 79 -12.96 12.24 -0.17
N VAL A 80 -12.85 10.94 -0.43
CA VAL A 80 -12.14 10.00 0.43
C VAL A 80 -11.14 9.19 -0.38
N GLY A 81 -10.02 8.85 0.25
CA GLY A 81 -9.00 8.04 -0.38
C GLY A 81 -7.92 7.58 0.60
N TYR A 82 -6.84 7.08 0.03
CA TYR A 82 -5.68 6.59 0.78
C TYR A 82 -4.39 7.17 0.22
N GLN A 83 -3.46 7.48 1.13
CA GLN A 83 -2.06 7.72 0.82
C GLN A 83 -1.29 6.44 1.10
N ILE A 84 -0.48 6.02 0.13
CA ILE A 84 0.32 4.80 0.19
C ILE A 84 1.77 5.19 0.03
N GLY A 85 2.61 4.80 0.99
CA GLY A 85 4.05 5.05 0.95
C GLY A 85 4.84 3.79 1.23
N TYR A 86 5.91 3.58 0.46
CA TYR A 86 6.86 2.49 0.62
C TYR A 86 8.29 3.02 0.48
N GLN A 87 9.29 2.25 0.92
CA GLN A 87 10.67 2.73 1.03
C GLN A 87 11.42 2.72 -0.31
N ALA A 88 11.18 1.72 -1.14
CA ALA A 88 11.94 1.48 -2.35
C ALA A 88 11.04 0.90 -3.46
N ASP A 89 11.20 1.44 -4.66
CA ASP A 89 10.53 0.96 -5.86
C ASP A 89 11.48 0.07 -6.67
N VAL A 90 11.01 -1.13 -7.01
CA VAL A 90 11.78 -2.13 -7.76
C VAL A 90 11.25 -2.37 -9.17
N SER A 91 10.43 -1.46 -9.69
CA SER A 91 9.90 -1.52 -11.07
C SER A 91 11.00 -1.54 -12.13
N ASN A 92 12.19 -1.01 -11.82
CA ASN A 92 13.37 -1.04 -12.67
C ASN A 92 14.25 -2.30 -12.49
N GLY A 93 13.77 -3.30 -11.73
CA GLY A 93 14.47 -4.54 -11.44
C GLY A 93 15.29 -4.46 -10.14
N ALA A 94 15.04 -5.40 -9.23
CA ALA A 94 15.87 -5.62 -8.04
C ALA A 94 16.23 -7.10 -7.93
N VAL A 95 17.48 -7.36 -7.56
CA VAL A 95 17.99 -8.70 -7.28
C VAL A 95 18.19 -8.82 -5.77
N ILE A 96 17.56 -9.82 -5.15
CA ILE A 96 17.67 -10.11 -3.72
C ILE A 96 18.47 -11.41 -3.58
N THR A 97 19.75 -11.31 -3.23
CA THR A 97 20.60 -12.46 -2.90
C THR A 97 20.59 -12.66 -1.38
N GLY A 98 20.35 -13.90 -0.95
CA GLY A 98 20.06 -14.23 0.45
C GLY A 98 21.17 -13.92 1.45
N ASN A 99 20.72 -13.64 2.68
CA ASN A 99 21.43 -13.56 3.96
C ASN A 99 22.40 -12.37 4.12
N ALA A 100 21.83 -11.24 4.54
CA ALA A 100 22.51 -10.02 4.98
C ALA A 100 23.19 -9.19 3.87
N GLY A 101 22.37 -8.47 3.09
CA GLY A 101 22.83 -7.32 2.33
C GLY A 101 22.37 -7.33 0.89
N LEU A 102 22.06 -6.13 0.39
CA LEU A 102 21.80 -5.87 -1.02
C LEU A 102 23.12 -6.08 -1.78
N THR A 103 23.36 -7.29 -2.29
CA THR A 103 24.45 -7.58 -3.23
C THR A 103 23.88 -7.70 -4.64
N PRO A 104 24.30 -6.85 -5.60
CA PRO A 104 23.82 -6.92 -6.98
C PRO A 104 24.49 -8.12 -7.67
N GLY A 105 23.73 -9.19 -7.91
CA GLY A 105 24.18 -10.35 -8.66
C GLY A 105 23.00 -11.28 -8.95
N VAL A 106 22.58 -11.33 -10.21
CA VAL A 106 21.37 -12.01 -10.73
C VAL A 106 21.21 -13.44 -10.19
N VAL A 107 20.06 -13.75 -9.57
CA VAL A 107 19.41 -15.06 -9.69
C VAL A 107 17.91 -14.86 -9.83
N TYR A 108 17.39 -15.13 -11.02
CA TYR A 108 15.97 -15.25 -11.34
C TYR A 108 15.64 -16.74 -11.30
N ILE A 109 14.75 -17.17 -10.40
CA ILE A 109 14.16 -18.52 -10.44
C ILE A 109 12.67 -18.32 -10.65
N PRO A 110 12.14 -18.49 -11.87
CA PRO A 110 10.70 -18.48 -12.08
C PRO A 110 10.09 -19.72 -11.42
N GLU A 111 8.89 -19.53 -10.90
CA GLU A 111 8.04 -20.56 -10.31
C GLU A 111 7.52 -21.52 -11.39
N GLN A 112 8.39 -22.40 -11.88
CA GLN A 112 8.05 -23.79 -12.25
C GLN A 112 9.32 -24.62 -12.02
N ALA A 113 9.14 -25.77 -11.36
CA ALA A 113 10.22 -26.69 -11.04
C ALA A 113 10.95 -27.14 -12.31
N GLU A 114 12.05 -26.47 -12.64
CA GLU A 114 13.03 -26.95 -13.60
C GLU A 114 14.34 -27.17 -12.87
N THR A 115 14.78 -28.43 -12.84
CA THR A 115 16.10 -28.84 -12.39
C THR A 115 17.15 -28.06 -13.17
N VAL A 116 17.80 -27.10 -12.51
CA VAL A 116 18.88 -26.32 -13.12
C VAL A 116 20.11 -27.21 -13.24
N HIS A 117 20.32 -27.79 -14.42
CA HIS A 117 21.54 -28.50 -14.76
C HIS A 117 22.58 -27.51 -15.30
N LEU A 118 23.53 -27.10 -14.45
CA LEU A 118 24.71 -26.37 -14.89
C LEU A 118 25.82 -27.38 -15.23
N THR A 119 26.07 -27.60 -16.52
CA THR A 119 27.26 -28.33 -16.98
C THR A 119 28.25 -27.32 -17.56
N ALA A 120 29.47 -27.27 -17.04
CA ALA A 120 30.55 -26.46 -17.61
C ALA A 120 31.46 -27.24 -18.59
N ASP A 121 31.12 -28.48 -18.96
CA ASP A 121 31.95 -29.34 -19.80
C ASP A 121 31.11 -30.37 -20.59
N PRO A 122 31.23 -30.47 -21.93
CA PRO A 122 30.51 -31.45 -22.74
C PRO A 122 30.93 -32.92 -22.56
N ASN A 123 31.92 -33.25 -21.72
CA ASN A 123 32.41 -34.63 -21.56
C ASN A 123 32.10 -35.30 -20.21
N ILE A 124 31.34 -34.67 -19.31
CA ILE A 124 31.06 -35.21 -17.97
C ILE A 124 29.56 -35.54 -17.85
N PRO A 125 29.16 -36.78 -17.50
CA PRO A 125 27.75 -37.09 -17.25
C PRO A 125 27.26 -36.39 -15.97
N PRO A 126 26.07 -35.75 -15.98
CA PRO A 126 25.60 -34.96 -14.85
C PRO A 126 25.10 -35.84 -13.71
N VAL A 127 25.59 -35.60 -12.49
CA VAL A 127 24.94 -36.06 -11.25
C VAL A 127 25.31 -35.12 -10.11
N VAL A 128 24.47 -34.11 -9.87
CA VAL A 128 24.26 -33.54 -8.53
C VAL A 128 22.81 -33.09 -8.45
N ASP A 129 22.03 -33.80 -7.65
CA ASP A 129 20.64 -33.48 -7.31
C ASP A 129 20.65 -32.51 -6.12
N LEU A 130 20.26 -31.25 -6.34
CA LEU A 130 20.40 -30.16 -5.37
C LEU A 130 19.14 -30.01 -4.52
N PHE A 131 18.84 -30.98 -3.66
CA PHE A 131 17.85 -30.79 -2.59
C PHE A 131 18.28 -31.49 -1.30
N ASN A 132 18.97 -30.74 -0.42
CA ASN A 132 18.85 -30.88 1.03
C ASN A 132 19.65 -29.77 1.74
N GLY A 133 19.06 -28.56 1.85
CA GLY A 133 19.31 -27.63 2.96
C GLY A 133 20.76 -27.25 3.31
N GLN A 134 21.71 -27.32 2.38
CA GLN A 134 23.10 -26.92 2.63
C GLN A 134 23.43 -25.61 1.90
N ALA A 135 23.98 -24.65 2.63
CA ALA A 135 24.43 -23.37 2.11
C ALA A 135 25.53 -23.59 1.04
N LEU A 136 25.30 -23.10 -0.17
CA LEU A 136 26.32 -22.96 -1.20
C LEU A 136 27.15 -21.72 -0.88
N GLU A 137 28.37 -21.93 -0.39
CA GLU A 137 29.39 -20.89 -0.30
C GLU A 137 30.06 -20.79 -1.69
N LEU A 138 29.47 -19.98 -2.57
CA LEU A 138 30.09 -19.64 -3.85
C LEU A 138 31.21 -18.64 -3.58
N GLY A 139 32.46 -19.12 -3.62
CA GLY A 139 33.64 -18.30 -3.57
C GLY A 139 33.57 -17.19 -4.61
N ILE A 140 33.60 -15.94 -4.16
CA ILE A 140 33.56 -14.76 -5.00
C ILE A 140 34.97 -14.56 -5.57
N GLU A 141 35.17 -14.94 -6.82
CA GLU A 141 36.28 -14.44 -7.64
C GLU A 141 35.73 -13.34 -8.58
N THR A 142 35.84 -12.09 -8.12
CA THR A 142 35.66 -10.92 -8.98
C THR A 142 36.76 -10.91 -10.04
N PRO A 143 36.45 -10.61 -11.31
CA PRO A 143 36.68 -9.24 -11.75
C PRO A 143 35.68 -8.75 -12.82
N VAL A 144 35.85 -7.48 -13.22
CA VAL A 144 35.35 -6.86 -14.48
C VAL A 144 34.06 -6.05 -14.34
N GLU A 145 34.27 -4.73 -14.26
CA GLU A 145 33.51 -3.65 -14.91
C GLU A 145 32.14 -4.04 -15.51
N GLY A 146 31.17 -4.29 -14.64
CA GLY A 146 29.75 -4.27 -14.97
C GLY A 146 29.09 -3.22 -14.09
N ASN A 147 28.78 -2.04 -14.65
CA ASN A 147 27.81 -1.16 -14.04
C ASN A 147 26.44 -1.84 -14.16
N LEU A 148 26.16 -2.79 -13.28
CA LEU A 148 24.80 -3.24 -13.00
C LEU A 148 24.20 -2.24 -12.02
N SER A 149 23.84 -1.07 -12.53
CA SER A 149 23.03 -0.08 -11.82
C SER A 149 21.67 -0.71 -11.58
N THR A 150 21.51 -1.40 -10.44
CA THR A 150 20.21 -1.73 -9.88
C THR A 150 19.59 -0.40 -9.46
N GLN A 151 18.78 0.18 -10.35
CA GLN A 151 18.10 1.45 -10.11
C GLN A 151 16.90 1.19 -9.20
N VAL A 152 17.16 0.84 -7.95
CA VAL A 152 16.13 0.90 -6.90
C VAL A 152 15.79 2.37 -6.73
N ALA A 153 14.61 2.78 -7.20
CA ALA A 153 14.19 4.17 -7.07
C ALA A 153 13.69 4.40 -5.63
N PRO A 154 13.88 5.60 -5.04
CA PRO A 154 13.26 5.94 -3.79
C PRO A 154 11.74 5.77 -3.89
N GLY A 155 11.12 5.09 -2.92
CA GLY A 155 9.68 4.95 -2.90
C GLY A 155 9.00 6.32 -2.71
N THR A 156 7.83 6.48 -3.31
CA THR A 156 7.06 7.73 -3.27
C THR A 156 5.79 7.56 -2.47
N ILE A 157 5.19 8.69 -2.06
CA ILE A 157 3.85 8.70 -1.47
C ILE A 157 2.85 8.92 -2.61
N ALA A 158 2.07 7.89 -2.93
CA ALA A 158 0.98 7.98 -3.89
C ALA A 158 -0.31 8.35 -3.17
N THR A 159 -1.07 9.31 -3.72
CA THR A 159 -2.42 9.64 -3.25
C THR A 159 -3.44 9.02 -4.19
N VAL A 160 -4.25 8.11 -3.66
CA VAL A 160 -5.26 7.35 -4.40
C VAL A 160 -6.65 7.81 -4.00
N PRO A 161 -7.32 8.65 -4.82
CA PRO A 161 -8.71 9.02 -4.58
C PRO A 161 -9.60 7.81 -4.87
N VAL A 162 -10.46 7.45 -3.92
CA VAL A 162 -11.34 6.28 -4.05
C VAL A 162 -12.73 6.70 -4.50
N GLN A 163 -13.31 7.70 -3.83
CA GLN A 163 -14.67 8.14 -4.13
C GLN A 163 -14.85 9.62 -3.84
N LYS A 164 -15.65 10.28 -4.68
CA LYS A 164 -16.14 11.63 -4.46
C LYS A 164 -17.67 11.66 -4.41
N LYS A 165 -18.24 12.56 -3.61
CA LYS A 165 -19.67 12.77 -3.51
C LYS A 165 -19.95 14.26 -3.45
N GLU A 166 -20.83 14.73 -4.32
CA GLU A 166 -21.41 16.07 -4.20
C GLU A 166 -22.47 16.09 -3.09
N CYS A 167 -22.31 17.05 -2.18
CA CYS A 167 -23.07 17.24 -0.96
C CYS A 167 -24.00 18.43 -1.13
N ARG A 168 -25.26 18.18 -1.50
CA ARG A 168 -26.30 19.24 -1.60
C ARG A 168 -26.90 19.64 -0.26
N SER A 169 -26.81 18.75 0.72
CA SER A 169 -27.24 18.96 2.09
C SER A 169 -26.06 19.37 2.97
N THR A 170 -26.37 19.92 4.14
CA THR A 170 -25.40 20.22 5.21
C THR A 170 -24.79 18.97 5.85
N GLN A 171 -25.20 17.78 5.43
CA GLN A 171 -24.57 16.54 5.83
C GLN A 171 -24.41 15.63 4.62
N CYS A 172 -23.26 14.98 4.49
CA CYS A 172 -23.03 13.95 3.51
C CYS A 172 -22.03 12.91 4.02
N ALA A 173 -22.20 11.67 3.55
CA ALA A 173 -21.33 10.58 3.94
C ALA A 173 -20.91 9.75 2.74
N ILE A 174 -19.69 9.20 2.83
CA ILE A 174 -19.20 8.13 1.97
C ILE A 174 -18.88 6.95 2.88
N THR A 175 -19.34 5.76 2.51
CA THR A 175 -18.97 4.51 3.17
C THR A 175 -18.28 3.62 2.15
N LEU A 176 -17.03 3.30 2.42
CA LEU A 176 -16.22 2.34 1.67
C LEU A 176 -16.36 0.98 2.34
N ARG A 177 -16.55 -0.06 1.53
CA ARG A 177 -16.65 -1.45 1.97
C ARG A 177 -15.78 -2.29 1.05
N ASP A 178 -14.75 -2.89 1.61
CA ASP A 178 -13.82 -3.82 0.97
C ASP A 178 -13.32 -3.29 -0.38
N VAL A 179 -12.92 -2.02 -0.41
CA VAL A 179 -12.31 -1.42 -1.61
C VAL A 179 -10.93 -2.04 -1.80
N HIS A 180 -10.71 -2.63 -2.96
CA HIS A 180 -9.44 -3.24 -3.33
C HIS A 180 -8.41 -2.17 -3.72
N LEU A 181 -7.26 -2.22 -3.05
CA LEU A 181 -6.07 -1.43 -3.32
C LEU A 181 -4.93 -2.41 -3.63
N GLU A 182 -4.29 -2.21 -4.77
CA GLU A 182 -3.12 -3.00 -5.19
C GLU A 182 -1.90 -2.08 -5.20
N VAL A 183 -0.81 -2.54 -4.57
CA VAL A 183 0.48 -1.83 -4.56
C VAL A 183 1.52 -2.74 -5.19
N ASN A 184 2.03 -2.35 -6.35
CA ASN A 184 3.04 -3.12 -7.09
C ASN A 184 4.44 -2.55 -6.89
N HIS A 185 5.44 -3.43 -7.03
CA HIS A 185 6.87 -3.09 -6.96
C HIS A 185 7.30 -2.41 -5.66
N ALA A 186 6.58 -2.65 -4.57
CA ALA A 186 6.91 -2.09 -3.27
C ALA A 186 7.88 -3.01 -2.53
N LEU A 187 9.11 -2.52 -2.32
CA LEU A 187 10.11 -3.20 -1.51
C LEU A 187 10.09 -2.66 -0.07
N GLY A 188 9.98 -3.59 0.88
CA GLY A 188 9.94 -3.31 2.32
C GLY A 188 8.53 -3.23 2.88
N SER A 189 8.39 -2.50 4.00
CA SER A 189 7.10 -2.25 4.65
C SER A 189 6.29 -1.24 3.84
N VAL A 190 5.01 -1.52 3.61
CA VAL A 190 4.07 -0.57 3.00
C VAL A 190 3.29 0.11 4.11
N SER A 191 3.21 1.44 4.05
CA SER A 191 2.41 2.25 4.97
C SER A 191 1.22 2.83 4.24
N VAL A 192 0.03 2.69 4.84
CA VAL A 192 -1.22 3.20 4.28
C VAL A 192 -1.88 4.14 5.29
N ARG A 193 -2.36 5.27 4.79
CA ARG A 193 -3.06 6.29 5.57
C ARG A 193 -4.33 6.69 4.85
N SER A 194 -5.47 6.61 5.52
CA SER A 194 -6.72 7.17 5.01
C SER A 194 -6.72 8.70 5.04
N TYR A 195 -7.40 9.33 4.09
CA TYR A 195 -7.70 10.76 4.13
C TYR A 195 -9.17 11.01 3.76
N ALA A 196 -9.72 12.10 4.28
CA ALA A 196 -11.01 12.64 3.87
C ALA A 196 -10.87 14.15 3.69
N ILE A 197 -11.23 14.64 2.50
CA ILE A 197 -11.25 16.06 2.14
C ILE A 197 -12.69 16.47 1.98
N PHE A 198 -13.11 17.52 2.69
CA PHE A 198 -14.40 18.15 2.46
C PHE A 198 -14.18 19.59 2.02
N THR A 199 -14.69 19.89 0.83
CA THR A 199 -14.77 21.25 0.29
C THR A 199 -16.19 21.74 0.48
N ALA A 200 -16.38 22.76 1.30
CA ALA A 200 -17.66 23.46 1.46
C ALA A 200 -17.69 24.67 0.53
N SER A 201 -18.82 24.89 -0.13
CA SER A 201 -19.04 25.99 -1.06
C SER A 201 -20.19 26.87 -0.57
N THR A 202 -19.97 28.18 -0.70
CA THR A 202 -20.94 29.24 -0.40
C THR A 202 -20.99 30.20 -1.59
N ASP A 203 -21.85 31.21 -1.54
CA ASP A 203 -21.89 32.24 -2.61
C ASP A 203 -20.60 33.08 -2.69
N VAL A 204 -19.73 33.04 -1.66
CA VAL A 204 -18.59 33.95 -1.51
C VAL A 204 -17.23 33.26 -1.43
N ALA A 205 -17.18 31.99 -1.00
CA ALA A 205 -15.94 31.27 -0.77
C ALA A 205 -16.11 29.74 -0.90
N ASP A 206 -15.01 29.09 -1.26
CA ASP A 206 -14.82 27.65 -1.12
C ASP A 206 -13.80 27.39 0.01
N ASP A 207 -14.21 26.66 1.03
CA ASP A 207 -13.41 26.32 2.19
C ASP A 207 -13.11 24.83 2.22
N VAL A 208 -11.85 24.48 2.49
CA VAL A 208 -11.38 23.08 2.48
C VAL A 208 -10.91 22.67 3.85
N VAL A 209 -11.49 21.60 4.38
CA VAL A 209 -11.03 20.92 5.59
C VAL A 209 -10.59 19.51 5.24
N VAL A 210 -9.55 19.02 5.91
CA VAL A 210 -8.97 17.70 5.64
C VAL A 210 -8.73 16.97 6.96
N SER A 211 -9.19 15.73 7.03
CA SER A 211 -8.86 14.78 8.09
C SER A 211 -7.92 13.71 7.55
N TYR A 212 -6.91 13.40 8.36
CA TYR A 212 -5.94 12.33 8.09
C TYR A 212 -5.99 11.30 9.21
N GLY A 213 -6.00 10.02 8.84
CA GLY A 213 -5.84 8.92 9.78
C GLY A 213 -4.38 8.73 10.23
N PRO A 214 -4.12 8.00 11.32
CA PRO A 214 -2.78 7.52 11.62
C PRO A 214 -2.32 6.53 10.51
N PRO A 215 -1.05 6.57 10.08
CA PRO A 215 -0.55 5.59 9.13
C PRO A 215 -0.47 4.21 9.79
N VAL A 216 -0.81 3.17 9.03
CA VAL A 216 -0.69 1.76 9.45
C VAL A 216 0.24 1.03 8.50
N ILE A 217 1.07 0.15 9.04
CA ILE A 217 1.96 -0.71 8.26
C ILE A 217 1.22 -1.99 7.93
N VAL A 218 1.29 -2.40 6.67
CA VAL A 218 0.70 -3.62 6.10
C VAL A 218 1.75 -4.49 5.41
#